data_AF-A0A8J2L2I9-F1
#
_entry.id   AF-A0A8J2L2I9-F1
#
_cell.length_a   1.000
_cell.length_b   1.000
_cell.length_c   1.000
_cell.angle_alpha   90.00
_cell.angle_beta   90.00
_cell.angle_gamma   90.00
#
_symmetry.space_group_name_H-M   'P 1'
#
loop_
_entity.id
_entity.type
_entity.pdbx_description
1 polymer ?
#
loop_
_entity_poly.entity_id
_entity_poly.type
_entity_poly.pdbx_seq_one_letter_code
_entity_poly.pdbx_strand_id
1 'polypeptide(L)'
;MRYYFQSETDFEEKQTTEEELRQILKKLAWKNFPPKRSPWEFLYIPNYVSSSDESQVYPKSVLIFRLHHGFCDGFKILHLLMKEVNGISMNYVQRPKFAERNTFKKFLLSVCFLIQAPYQFFTMLVQSKDFNDWRKLGDDQLTTPFNAAFTKRIPLSFIKEICKGHQVSFTAVLLSGITTGVREMMIESGIRVPRNIATLVAVPIPG
;
A
#
# COMPACT_ATOMS: atom_id res chain seq x y z
N MET A 1 2.17 -14.79 -18.69
CA MET A 1 0.85 -14.81 -18.03
C MET A 1 0.73 -16.14 -17.29
N ARG A 2 0.35 -16.15 -16.00
CA ARG A 2 0.10 -17.40 -15.26
C ARG A 2 -1.39 -17.48 -14.99
N TYR A 3 -2.00 -18.61 -15.34
CA TYR A 3 -3.39 -18.89 -14.98
C TYR A 3 -3.43 -19.39 -13.54
N TYR A 4 -4.41 -18.91 -12.77
CA TYR A 4 -4.62 -19.40 -11.41
C TYR A 4 -5.16 -20.83 -11.40
N PHE A 5 -5.88 -21.20 -12.44
CA PHE A 5 -6.50 -22.51 -12.62
C PHE A 5 -5.52 -23.46 -13.30
N GLN A 6 -5.49 -24.71 -12.81
CA GLN A 6 -4.55 -25.74 -13.28
C GLN A 6 -5.04 -26.45 -14.54
N SER A 7 -6.32 -26.32 -14.91
CA SER A 7 -6.93 -26.84 -16.12
C SER A 7 -7.67 -25.72 -16.89
N GLU A 8 -7.78 -25.87 -18.22
CA GLU A 8 -8.56 -24.96 -19.06
C GLU A 8 -10.07 -25.08 -18.80
N THR A 9 -10.56 -26.25 -18.41
CA THR A 9 -11.97 -26.49 -18.06
C THR A 9 -12.40 -25.77 -16.78
N ASP A 10 -11.52 -25.67 -15.77
CA ASP A 10 -11.82 -24.92 -14.54
C ASP A 10 -11.95 -23.41 -14.80
N PHE A 11 -11.39 -22.91 -15.90
CA PHE A 11 -11.32 -21.48 -16.19
C PHE A 11 -12.66 -20.88 -16.61
N GLU A 12 -13.47 -21.63 -17.37
CA GLU A 12 -14.74 -21.13 -17.91
C GLU A 12 -15.89 -21.30 -16.92
N GLU A 13 -15.88 -22.33 -16.08
CA GLU A 13 -17.00 -22.67 -15.20
C GLU A 13 -16.85 -22.15 -13.78
N LYS A 14 -15.61 -21.98 -13.28
CA LYS A 14 -15.40 -21.62 -11.88
C LYS A 14 -15.71 -20.15 -11.62
N GLN A 15 -16.77 -19.92 -10.84
CA GLN A 15 -17.06 -18.61 -10.27
C GLN A 15 -16.14 -18.35 -9.08
N THR A 16 -15.48 -17.19 -9.08
CA THR A 16 -14.63 -16.77 -7.97
C THR A 16 -15.40 -15.79 -7.09
N THR A 17 -15.54 -16.12 -5.80
CA THR A 17 -16.22 -15.23 -4.85
C THR A 17 -15.29 -14.16 -4.29
N GLU A 18 -15.84 -13.14 -3.64
CA GLU A 18 -15.06 -12.10 -2.96
C GLU A 18 -14.13 -12.65 -1.87
N GLU A 19 -14.56 -13.68 -1.14
CA GLU A 19 -13.74 -14.29 -0.09
C GLU A 19 -12.58 -15.08 -0.69
N GLU A 20 -12.81 -15.82 -1.77
CA GLU A 20 -11.74 -16.50 -2.51
C GLU A 20 -10.74 -15.50 -3.10
N LEU A 21 -11.22 -14.40 -3.68
CA LEU A 21 -10.37 -13.33 -4.20
C LEU A 21 -9.47 -12.76 -3.10
N ARG A 22 -10.01 -12.52 -1.90
CA ARG A 22 -9.22 -12.07 -0.73
C ARG A 22 -8.16 -13.07 -0.32
N GLN A 23 -8.48 -14.36 -0.34
CA GLN A 23 -7.49 -15.42 -0.05
C GLN A 23 -6.39 -15.47 -1.12
N ILE A 24 -6.73 -15.30 -2.40
CA ILE A 24 -5.76 -15.21 -3.50
C ILE A 24 -4.84 -14.02 -3.27
N LEU A 25 -5.39 -12.83 -2.99
CA LEU A 25 -4.61 -11.63 -2.71
C LEU A 25 -3.68 -11.82 -1.50
N LYS A 26 -4.17 -12.44 -0.42
CA LYS A 26 -3.36 -12.75 0.78
C LYS A 26 -2.19 -13.67 0.45
N LYS A 27 -2.42 -14.73 -0.34
CA LYS A 27 -1.37 -15.66 -0.79
C LYS A 27 -0.36 -14.95 -1.71
N LEU A 28 -0.83 -14.12 -2.63
CA LEU A 28 0.03 -13.38 -3.56
C LEU A 28 0.89 -12.35 -2.83
N ALA A 29 0.34 -11.60 -1.86
CA ALA A 29 1.08 -10.60 -1.10
C ALA A 29 2.31 -11.21 -0.39
N TRP A 30 2.16 -12.42 0.16
CA TRP A 30 3.23 -13.12 0.88
C TRP A 30 4.24 -13.85 0.00
N LYS A 31 3.83 -14.29 -1.20
CA LYS A 31 4.64 -15.17 -2.06
C LYS A 31 5.89 -14.45 -2.59
N ASN A 32 7.10 -14.84 -2.23
CA ASN A 32 8.30 -14.22 -2.82
C ASN A 32 8.36 -14.34 -4.35
N PHE A 33 8.95 -13.33 -5.01
CA PHE A 33 9.25 -13.44 -6.43
C PHE A 33 10.32 -14.51 -6.65
N PRO A 34 10.15 -15.42 -7.63
CA PRO A 34 11.13 -16.47 -7.89
C PRO A 34 12.47 -15.85 -8.31
N PRO A 35 13.62 -16.40 -7.83
CA PRO A 35 14.92 -15.91 -8.24
C PRO A 35 15.11 -16.07 -9.75
N LYS A 36 15.89 -15.16 -10.35
CA LYS A 36 16.21 -15.15 -11.80
C LYS A 36 15.00 -14.98 -12.71
N ARG A 37 13.90 -14.42 -12.22
CA ARG A 37 12.75 -14.00 -13.04
C ARG A 37 12.44 -12.54 -12.82
N SER A 38 11.76 -11.93 -13.79
CA SER A 38 11.30 -10.55 -13.66
C SER A 38 10.37 -10.43 -12.44
N PRO A 39 10.54 -9.40 -11.59
CA PRO A 39 9.85 -9.29 -10.32
C PRO A 39 8.46 -8.65 -10.50
N TRP A 40 7.68 -9.22 -11.42
CA TRP A 40 6.32 -8.82 -11.74
C TRP A 40 5.48 -10.01 -12.22
N GLU A 41 4.18 -10.01 -11.90
CA GLU A 41 3.24 -11.01 -12.40
C GLU A 41 1.84 -10.40 -12.63
N PHE A 42 1.16 -10.91 -13.66
CA PHE A 42 -0.27 -10.67 -13.90
C PHE A 42 -1.03 -11.96 -13.63
N LEU A 43 -2.08 -11.84 -12.83
CA LEU A 43 -3.06 -12.90 -12.61
C LEU A 43 -4.40 -12.43 -13.14
N TYR A 44 -4.96 -13.18 -14.08
CA TYR A 44 -6.29 -12.94 -14.61
C TYR A 44 -7.25 -13.96 -13.99
N ILE A 45 -8.35 -13.45 -13.44
CA ILE A 45 -9.41 -14.21 -12.79
C ILE A 45 -10.71 -13.89 -13.54
N PRO A 46 -11.21 -14.79 -14.40
CA PRO A 46 -12.53 -14.64 -14.99
C PRO A 46 -13.62 -14.89 -13.95
N ASN A 47 -14.86 -14.58 -14.31
CA ASN A 47 -16.05 -15.05 -13.58
C ASN A 47 -16.11 -14.67 -12.10
N TYR A 48 -15.63 -13.47 -11.76
CA TYR A 48 -15.75 -12.89 -10.44
C TYR A 48 -17.18 -12.43 -10.15
N VAL A 49 -17.70 -12.86 -9.00
CA VAL A 49 -19.01 -12.48 -8.47
C VAL A 49 -18.81 -11.71 -7.16
N SER A 50 -19.22 -10.45 -7.14
CA SER A 50 -19.14 -9.63 -5.92
C SER A 50 -20.33 -9.91 -5.01
N SER A 51 -20.06 -10.07 -3.71
CA SER A 51 -21.10 -10.27 -2.70
C SER A 51 -21.96 -9.02 -2.44
N SER A 52 -21.48 -7.85 -2.87
CA SER A 52 -22.06 -6.54 -2.53
C SER A 52 -22.97 -5.94 -3.61
N ASP A 53 -23.04 -6.56 -4.79
CA ASP A 53 -23.82 -6.07 -5.93
C ASP A 53 -24.92 -7.10 -6.25
N GLU A 54 -26.03 -7.07 -5.52
CA GLU A 54 -27.22 -7.90 -5.79
C GLU A 54 -27.81 -7.66 -7.19
N SER A 55 -27.45 -6.54 -7.83
CA SER A 55 -27.93 -6.10 -9.14
C SER A 55 -27.10 -6.57 -10.35
N GLN A 56 -26.11 -7.47 -10.18
CA GLN A 56 -25.24 -7.86 -11.30
C GLN A 56 -25.70 -9.12 -12.05
N VAL A 57 -26.18 -8.88 -13.28
CA VAL A 57 -26.61 -9.90 -14.25
C VAL A 57 -25.43 -10.64 -14.90
N TYR A 58 -24.22 -10.06 -14.88
CA TYR A 58 -23.05 -10.62 -15.59
C TYR A 58 -21.82 -10.76 -14.71
N PRO A 59 -21.07 -11.88 -14.82
CA PRO A 59 -19.78 -12.05 -14.18
C PRO A 59 -18.78 -10.99 -14.64
N LYS A 60 -17.91 -10.55 -13.72
CA LYS A 60 -16.80 -9.64 -14.03
C LYS A 60 -15.49 -10.40 -14.15
N SER A 61 -14.52 -9.81 -14.83
CA SER A 61 -13.14 -10.28 -14.77
C SER A 61 -12.29 -9.40 -13.86
N VAL A 62 -11.40 -10.01 -13.10
CA VAL A 62 -10.45 -9.32 -12.22
C VAL A 62 -9.04 -9.54 -12.73
N LEU A 63 -8.30 -8.45 -12.91
CA LEU A 63 -6.88 -8.48 -13.21
C LEU A 63 -6.11 -8.03 -11.97
N ILE A 64 -5.33 -8.94 -11.39
CA ILE A 64 -4.42 -8.62 -10.29
C ILE A 64 -3.04 -8.39 -10.90
N PHE A 65 -2.52 -7.19 -10.68
CA PHE A 65 -1.18 -6.84 -11.06
C PHE A 65 -0.29 -6.74 -9.82
N ARG A 66 0.84 -7.44 -9.86
CA ARG A 66 1.78 -7.47 -8.76
C ARG A 66 3.16 -7.11 -9.26
N LEU A 67 3.74 -6.07 -8.67
CA LEU A 67 5.06 -5.54 -9.00
C LEU A 67 5.90 -5.42 -7.74
N HIS A 68 7.19 -5.74 -7.85
CA HIS A 68 8.14 -5.36 -6.82
C HIS A 68 8.39 -3.84 -6.86
N HIS A 69 8.30 -3.18 -5.70
CA HIS A 69 8.41 -1.72 -5.59
C HIS A 69 9.78 -1.18 -6.08
N GLY A 70 10.83 -2.01 -6.08
CA GLY A 70 12.13 -1.64 -6.67
C GLY A 70 12.09 -1.40 -8.19
N PHE A 71 11.04 -1.86 -8.89
CA PHE A 71 10.88 -1.70 -10.34
C PHE A 71 9.99 -0.49 -10.70
N CYS A 72 8.99 -0.20 -9.87
CA CYS A 72 7.98 0.80 -10.18
C CYS A 72 7.43 1.40 -8.88
N ASP A 73 7.38 2.72 -8.80
CA ASP A 73 6.66 3.41 -7.72
C ASP A 73 5.14 3.47 -8.03
N GLY A 74 4.34 3.79 -7.02
CA GLY A 74 2.89 3.90 -7.20
C GLY A 74 2.46 4.97 -8.22
N PHE A 75 3.25 6.04 -8.41
CA PHE A 75 2.96 7.10 -9.36
C PHE A 75 3.19 6.67 -10.80
N LYS A 76 4.21 5.86 -11.07
CA LYS A 76 4.50 5.27 -12.38
C LYS A 76 3.48 4.20 -12.74
N ILE A 77 3.01 3.41 -11.77
CA ILE A 77 1.88 2.50 -11.98
C ILE A 77 0.62 3.29 -12.35
N LEU A 78 0.32 4.37 -11.61
CA LEU A 78 -0.81 5.24 -11.93
C LEU A 78 -0.65 5.85 -13.33
N HIS A 79 0.55 6.29 -13.70
CA HIS A 79 0.86 6.81 -15.02
C HIS A 79 0.60 5.77 -16.12
N LEU A 80 1.07 4.54 -15.94
CA LEU A 80 0.82 3.43 -16.86
C LEU A 80 -0.69 3.21 -17.05
N LEU A 81 -1.45 3.13 -15.95
CA LEU A 81 -2.89 2.88 -15.99
C LEU A 81 -3.67 4.05 -16.59
N MET A 82 -3.35 5.29 -16.24
CA MET A 82 -4.09 6.44 -16.74
C MET A 82 -3.76 6.72 -18.19
N LYS A 83 -2.47 6.86 -18.51
CA LYS A 83 -2.02 7.31 -19.82
C LYS A 83 -2.04 6.19 -20.86
N GLU A 84 -1.43 5.06 -20.56
CA GLU A 84 -1.19 4.00 -21.56
C GLU A 84 -2.40 3.07 -21.70
N VAL A 85 -3.11 2.78 -20.59
CA VAL A 85 -4.30 1.90 -20.63
C VAL A 85 -5.58 2.68 -20.93
N ASN A 86 -5.79 3.84 -20.31
CA ASN A 86 -7.04 4.59 -20.42
C ASN A 86 -6.98 5.83 -21.32
N GLY A 87 -5.81 6.19 -21.86
CA GLY A 87 -5.64 7.40 -22.68
C GLY A 87 -5.89 8.72 -21.93
N ILE A 88 -5.96 8.69 -20.60
CA ILE A 88 -6.22 9.86 -19.77
C ILE A 88 -4.92 10.63 -19.58
N SER A 89 -4.97 11.93 -19.88
CA SER A 89 -3.83 12.82 -19.69
C SER A 89 -3.40 12.89 -18.22
N MET A 90 -2.09 12.85 -17.99
CA MET A 90 -1.50 13.02 -16.66
C MET A 90 -1.65 14.43 -16.09
N ASN A 91 -2.19 15.38 -16.86
CA ASN A 91 -2.46 16.73 -16.39
C ASN A 91 -3.53 16.76 -15.27
N TYR A 92 -4.39 15.73 -15.19
CA TYR A 92 -5.37 15.58 -14.11
C TYR A 92 -4.76 15.09 -12.79
N VAL A 93 -3.55 14.51 -12.84
CA VAL A 93 -2.85 14.04 -11.65
C VAL A 93 -2.05 15.20 -11.08
N GLN A 94 -2.38 15.62 -9.86
CA GLN A 94 -1.61 16.63 -9.15
C GLN A 94 -0.18 16.14 -8.98
N ARG A 95 0.77 16.87 -9.56
CA ARG A 95 2.20 16.62 -9.33
C ARG A 95 2.57 17.11 -7.94
N PRO A 96 3.54 16.46 -7.27
CA PRO A 96 4.11 17.00 -6.05
C PRO A 96 4.62 18.42 -6.33
N LYS A 97 4.07 19.40 -5.60
CA LYS A 97 4.55 20.78 -5.67
C LYS A 97 5.77 20.88 -4.77
N PHE A 98 6.94 20.95 -5.39
CA PHE A 98 8.16 21.30 -4.65
C PHE A 98 8.17 22.80 -4.43
N ALA A 99 8.50 23.22 -3.20
CA ALA A 99 8.71 24.64 -2.94
C ALA A 99 9.85 25.15 -3.83
N GLU A 100 9.62 26.26 -4.53
CA GLU A 100 10.69 26.92 -5.27
C GLU A 100 11.73 27.44 -4.29
N ARG A 101 12.98 27.05 -4.49
CA ARG A 101 14.10 27.38 -3.60
C ARG A 101 15.15 28.15 -4.38
N ASN A 102 15.67 29.21 -3.75
CA ASN A 102 16.82 29.96 -4.26
C ASN A 102 18.04 29.02 -4.41
N THR A 103 18.95 29.31 -5.34
CA THR A 103 20.17 28.53 -5.62
C THR A 103 21.00 28.28 -4.37
N PHE A 104 21.15 29.29 -3.51
CA PHE A 104 21.85 29.12 -2.23
C PHE A 104 21.17 28.09 -1.30
N LYS A 105 19.83 28.14 -1.21
CA LYS A 105 19.06 27.15 -0.42
C LYS A 105 19.15 25.76 -1.01
N LYS A 106 19.19 25.62 -2.35
CA LYS A 106 19.40 24.33 -3.02
C LYS A 106 20.78 23.76 -2.68
N PHE A 107 21.82 24.58 -2.80
CA PHE A 107 23.19 24.19 -2.43
C PHE A 107 23.28 23.77 -0.96
N LEU A 108 22.76 24.59 -0.04
CA LEU A 108 22.74 24.27 1.39
C LEU A 108 22.00 22.95 1.65
N LEU A 109 20.85 22.72 1.01
CA LEU A 109 20.10 21.49 1.13
C LEU A 109 20.90 20.28 0.63
N SER A 110 21.61 20.40 -0.49
CA SER A 110 22.47 19.34 -1.02
C SER A 110 23.62 19.00 -0.06
N VAL A 111 24.27 20.00 0.53
CA VAL A 111 25.32 19.80 1.53
C VAL A 111 24.75 19.17 2.80
N CYS A 112 23.63 19.71 3.32
CA CYS A 112 22.94 19.12 4.45
C CYS A 112 22.53 17.68 4.19
N PHE A 113 22.04 17.37 2.98
CA PHE A 113 21.68 16.02 2.58
C PHE A 113 22.90 15.09 2.56
N LEU A 114 24.03 15.53 2.00
CA LEU A 114 25.27 14.74 1.98
C LEU A 114 25.78 14.39 3.39
N ILE A 115 25.53 15.25 4.38
CA ILE A 115 25.93 15.02 5.77
C ILE A 115 24.87 14.22 6.54
N GLN A 116 23.59 14.60 6.40
CA GLN A 116 22.48 13.99 7.13
C GLN A 116 22.13 12.61 6.59
N ALA A 117 22.24 12.35 5.28
CA ALA A 117 21.83 11.07 4.71
C ALA A 117 22.69 9.91 5.25
N PRO A 118 24.04 9.98 5.29
CA PRO A 118 24.84 8.94 5.92
C PRO A 118 24.54 8.78 7.41
N TYR A 119 24.35 9.89 8.14
CA TYR A 119 24.01 9.84 9.57
C TYR A 119 22.66 9.15 9.78
N GLN A 120 21.60 9.60 9.11
CA GLN A 120 20.27 8.99 9.20
C GLN A 120 20.25 7.55 8.72
N PHE A 121 20.99 7.23 7.66
CA PHE A 121 21.13 5.86 7.18
C PHE A 121 21.85 4.97 8.19
N PHE A 122 22.92 5.47 8.82
CA PHE A 122 23.63 4.73 9.87
C PHE A 122 22.79 4.59 11.13
N THR A 123 22.13 5.65 11.58
CA THR A 123 21.15 5.62 12.66
C THR A 123 20.05 4.62 12.34
N MET A 124 19.53 4.61 11.11
CA MET A 124 18.56 3.61 10.68
C MET A 124 19.15 2.21 10.72
N LEU A 125 20.33 1.94 10.15
CA LEU A 125 20.93 0.60 10.15
C LEU A 125 21.23 0.10 11.57
N VAL A 126 21.78 0.95 12.43
CA VAL A 126 22.23 0.58 13.78
C VAL A 126 21.08 0.58 14.80
N GLN A 127 20.15 1.54 14.70
CA GLN A 127 18.96 1.63 15.54
C GLN A 127 17.74 0.94 14.93
N SER A 128 17.88 0.22 13.79
CA SER A 128 16.79 -0.54 13.13
C SER A 128 16.21 -1.66 13.97
N LYS A 129 16.71 -1.90 15.19
CA LYS A 129 15.94 -2.66 16.16
C LYS A 129 14.65 -1.89 16.39
N ASP A 130 13.55 -2.43 15.87
CA ASP A 130 12.20 -1.96 16.18
C ASP A 130 12.05 -1.94 17.72
N PHE A 131 12.19 -0.75 18.31
CA PHE A 131 12.07 -0.48 19.75
C PHE A 131 10.62 -0.17 20.14
N ASN A 132 9.66 -0.32 19.22
CA ASN A 132 8.28 -0.04 19.55
C ASN A 132 7.81 -1.05 20.61
N ASP A 133 7.30 -0.55 21.73
CA ASP A 133 6.83 -1.33 22.89
C ASP A 133 5.73 -2.35 22.56
N TRP A 134 5.14 -2.29 21.37
CA TRP A 134 4.21 -3.30 20.87
C TRP A 134 4.87 -4.62 20.43
N ARG A 135 6.21 -4.68 20.36
CA ARG A 135 6.98 -5.88 20.02
C ARG A 135 7.16 -6.79 21.25
N LYS A 136 6.12 -6.94 22.07
CA LYS A 136 6.13 -7.82 23.25
C LYS A 136 6.16 -9.31 22.90
N LEU A 137 5.81 -9.66 21.66
CA LEU A 137 5.94 -11.01 21.16
C LEU A 137 7.43 -11.28 20.93
N GLY A 138 7.98 -12.31 21.58
CA GLY A 138 9.31 -12.80 21.26
C GLY A 138 9.39 -13.19 19.78
N ASP A 139 10.60 -13.24 19.21
CA ASP A 139 10.78 -13.60 17.79
C ASP A 139 10.19 -14.99 17.45
N ASP A 140 9.96 -15.82 18.46
CA ASP A 140 9.27 -17.12 18.44
C ASP A 140 7.73 -17.03 18.42
N GLN A 141 7.15 -15.92 18.91
CA GLN A 141 5.71 -15.64 18.96
C GLN A 141 5.24 -14.71 17.84
N LEU A 142 6.16 -14.04 17.14
CA LEU A 142 5.84 -13.35 15.90
C LEU A 142 5.31 -14.39 14.91
N THR A 143 4.00 -14.32 14.66
CA THR A 143 3.35 -15.18 13.67
C THR A 143 4.05 -15.03 12.33
N THR A 144 4.75 -16.08 11.90
CA THR A 144 5.18 -16.24 10.51
C THR A 144 4.04 -16.17 9.49
N PRO A 145 2.77 -16.54 9.77
CA PRO A 145 1.73 -16.28 8.79
C PRO A 145 1.44 -14.79 8.70
N PHE A 146 1.64 -14.25 7.50
CA PHE A 146 1.15 -12.95 7.08
C PHE A 146 -0.34 -12.80 7.43
N ASN A 147 -0.64 -11.89 8.36
CA ASN A 147 -2.01 -11.54 8.74
C ASN A 147 -2.47 -10.35 7.90
N ALA A 148 -3.42 -10.61 7.00
CA ALA A 148 -4.13 -9.58 6.25
C ALA A 148 -5.59 -9.61 6.68
N ALA A 149 -6.13 -8.45 7.01
CA ALA A 149 -7.54 -8.22 7.24
C ALA A 149 -8.09 -7.33 6.11
N PHE A 150 -9.29 -7.64 5.64
CA PHE A 150 -9.99 -6.85 4.64
C PHE A 150 -11.22 -6.22 5.30
N THR A 151 -11.39 -4.92 5.10
CA THR A 151 -12.57 -4.19 5.56
C THR A 151 -13.52 -3.93 4.41
N LYS A 152 -14.79 -3.62 4.74
CA LYS A 152 -15.73 -3.11 3.75
C LYS A 152 -15.19 -1.80 3.18
N ARG A 153 -15.43 -1.58 1.89
CA ARG A 153 -15.01 -0.35 1.22
C ARG A 153 -15.64 0.87 1.91
N ILE A 154 -14.80 1.78 2.39
CA ILE A 154 -15.26 3.06 2.92
C ILE A 154 -15.53 3.99 1.72
N PRO A 155 -16.76 4.52 1.56
CA PRO A 155 -17.07 5.42 0.46
C PRO A 155 -16.23 6.69 0.53
N LEU A 156 -15.71 7.14 -0.62
CA LEU A 156 -14.89 8.36 -0.67
C LEU A 156 -15.71 9.61 -0.32
N SER A 157 -17.00 9.62 -0.64
CA SER A 157 -17.94 10.69 -0.28
C SER A 157 -17.98 10.92 1.22
N PHE A 158 -18.04 9.84 2.01
CA PHE A 158 -18.04 9.90 3.46
C PHE A 158 -16.78 10.55 4.02
N ILE A 159 -15.60 10.16 3.51
CA ILE A 159 -14.33 10.77 3.94
C ILE A 159 -14.29 12.26 3.57
N LYS A 160 -14.76 12.62 2.38
CA LYS A 160 -14.84 14.03 1.93
C LYS A 160 -15.78 14.86 2.80
N GLU A 161 -16.89 14.28 3.26
CA GLU A 161 -17.83 14.93 4.17
C GLU A 161 -17.16 15.27 5.50
N ILE A 162 -16.44 14.31 6.09
CA ILE A 162 -15.65 14.52 7.32
C ILE A 162 -14.61 15.64 7.10
N CYS A 163 -13.89 15.61 5.97
CA CYS A 163 -12.92 16.66 5.63
C CYS A 163 -13.57 18.04 5.63
N LYS A 164 -14.74 18.17 5.01
CA LYS A 164 -15.48 19.43 4.93
C LYS A 164 -16.02 19.88 6.29
N GLY A 165 -16.57 18.96 7.08
CA GLY A 165 -17.10 19.24 8.40
C GLY A 165 -16.05 19.73 9.39
N HIS A 166 -14.84 19.18 9.32
CA HIS A 166 -13.73 19.53 10.22
C HIS A 166 -12.73 20.53 9.63
N GLN A 167 -12.90 20.97 8.37
CA GLN A 167 -11.97 21.85 7.66
C GLN A 167 -10.52 21.32 7.61
N VAL A 168 -10.38 20.00 7.49
CA VAL A 168 -9.07 19.31 7.44
C VAL A 168 -8.81 18.69 6.08
N SER A 169 -7.54 18.36 5.82
CA SER A 169 -7.15 17.66 4.60
C SER A 169 -7.58 16.19 4.62
N PHE A 170 -7.75 15.61 3.43
CA PHE A 170 -8.05 14.19 3.26
C PHE A 170 -7.02 13.29 3.96
N THR A 171 -5.73 13.61 3.80
CA THR A 171 -4.63 12.89 4.46
C THR A 171 -4.73 12.97 5.98
N ALA A 172 -5.16 14.10 6.54
CA ALA A 172 -5.33 14.24 7.99
C ALA A 172 -6.42 13.30 8.52
N VAL A 173 -7.56 13.17 7.83
CA VAL A 173 -8.64 12.23 8.20
C VAL A 173 -8.17 10.78 8.14
N LEU A 174 -7.45 10.41 7.07
CA LEU A 174 -6.90 9.05 6.95
C LEU A 174 -5.88 8.75 8.06
N LEU A 175 -4.96 9.69 8.29
CA LEU A 175 -3.93 9.52 9.30
C LEU A 175 -4.55 9.43 10.70
N SER A 176 -5.54 10.28 11.02
CA SER A 176 -6.24 10.20 12.31
C SER A 176 -6.95 8.86 12.49
N GLY A 177 -7.59 8.32 11.45
CA GLY A 177 -8.23 7.01 11.53
C GLY A 177 -7.23 5.89 11.82
N ILE A 178 -6.10 5.88 11.11
CA ILE A 178 -5.03 4.90 11.33
C ILE A 178 -4.43 5.04 12.73
N THR A 179 -4.07 6.27 13.14
CA THR A 179 -3.47 6.53 14.46
C THR A 179 -4.42 6.14 15.59
N THR A 180 -5.71 6.45 15.48
CA THR A 180 -6.72 6.03 16.47
C THR A 180 -6.85 4.52 16.52
N GLY A 181 -6.97 3.84 15.38
CA GLY A 181 -7.08 2.38 15.35
C GLY A 181 -5.85 1.66 15.94
N VAL A 182 -4.64 2.13 15.62
CA VAL A 182 -3.41 1.61 16.23
C VAL A 182 -3.41 1.85 17.74
N ARG A 183 -3.80 3.04 18.19
CA ARG A 183 -3.86 3.38 19.62
C ARG A 183 -4.85 2.49 20.37
N GLU A 184 -6.05 2.31 19.84
CA GLU A 184 -7.09 1.45 20.43
C GLU A 184 -6.60 0.01 20.54
N MET A 185 -6.02 -0.54 19.47
CA MET A 185 -5.41 -1.88 19.47
C MET A 185 -4.34 -2.03 20.56
N MET A 186 -3.49 -1.01 20.75
CA MET A 186 -2.47 -1.03 21.82
C MET A 186 -3.09 -1.02 23.22
N ILE A 187 -4.14 -0.23 23.43
CA ILE A 187 -4.86 -0.16 24.71
C ILE A 187 -5.53 -1.50 25.02
N GLU A 188 -6.22 -2.09 24.05
CA GLU A 188 -6.87 -3.41 24.19
C GLU A 188 -5.86 -4.51 24.50
N SER A 189 -4.66 -4.42 23.93
CA SER A 189 -3.56 -5.37 24.15
C SER A 189 -2.80 -5.13 25.46
N GLY A 190 -3.19 -4.16 26.29
CA GLY A 190 -2.47 -3.80 27.52
C GLY A 190 -1.05 -3.27 27.27
N ILE A 191 -0.80 -2.67 26.10
CA ILE A 191 0.46 -2.06 25.72
C ILE A 191 0.39 -0.57 26.01
N ARG A 192 1.45 -0.01 26.61
CA ARG A 192 1.54 1.43 26.84
C ARG A 192 1.65 2.14 25.48
N VAL A 193 0.74 3.08 25.23
CA VAL A 193 0.80 3.91 24.01
C VAL A 193 2.03 4.81 24.10
N PRO A 194 3.02 4.68 23.20
CA PRO A 194 4.21 5.50 23.22
C PRO A 194 3.87 6.92 22.75
N ARG A 195 4.67 7.90 23.20
CA ARG A 195 4.54 9.28 22.72
C ARG A 195 5.02 9.42 21.28
N ASN A 196 5.98 8.59 20.87
CA ASN A 196 6.60 8.60 19.55
C ASN A 196 6.62 7.17 19.00
N ILE A 197 6.17 6.98 17.76
CA ILE A 197 6.29 5.71 17.04
C ILE A 197 7.26 5.94 15.89
N ALA A 198 8.34 5.18 15.84
CA ALA A 198 9.24 5.20 14.70
C ALA A 198 8.57 4.46 13.54
N THR A 199 8.36 5.15 12.41
CA THR A 199 7.80 4.56 11.20
C THR A 199 8.70 4.86 10.01
N LEU A 200 8.90 3.86 9.16
CA LEU A 200 9.61 4.01 7.89
C LEU A 200 8.59 4.37 6.82
N VAL A 201 8.60 5.64 6.42
CA VAL A 201 7.85 6.09 5.25
C VAL A 201 8.83 6.24 4.11
N ALA A 202 8.63 5.47 3.04
CA ALA A 202 9.33 5.70 1.79
C ALA A 202 8.85 7.05 1.22
N VAL A 203 9.61 8.11 1.48
CA VAL A 203 9.40 9.41 0.86
C VAL A 203 10.15 9.47 -0.46
N PRO A 204 9.55 10.00 -1.54
CA PRO A 204 10.27 10.25 -2.77
C PRO A 204 11.44 11.19 -2.46
N ILE A 205 12.63 10.83 -2.95
CA ILE A 205 13.80 11.69 -2.84
C ILE A 205 13.45 13.01 -3.55
N PRO A 206 13.55 14.17 -2.88
CA PRO A 206 13.31 15.44 -3.54
C PRO A 206 14.36 15.65 -4.63
N GLY A 207 13.93 15.58 -5.89
CA GLY A 207 14.66 16.03 -7.07
C GLY A 207 14.14 17.38 -7.52
#